data_AF-A0A661XZZ7-F1
#
_entry.id   AF-A0A661XZZ7-F1
#
_cell.length_a   1.000
_cell.length_b   1.000
_cell.length_c   1.000
_cell.angle_alpha   90.00
_cell.angle_beta   90.00
_cell.angle_gamma   90.00
#
_symmetry.space_group_name_H-M   'P 1'
#
loop_
_entity.id
_entity.type
_entity.pdbx_description
1 polymer ?
#
loop_
_entity_poly.entity_id
_entity_poly.type
_entity_poly.pdbx_seq_one_letter_code
_entity_poly.pdbx_strand_id
1 'polypeptide(L)'
;WNYAKLISGVLRHGMPLPYVVDMVNNLHLNDESLNTWKNGVVRALKKYIPDGTAPSQNICPECGEGALIYEEGCLNCKSCGHTKCG
;
A
#
# COMPACT_ATOMS: atom_id res chain seq x y z
N TRP A 1 -9.73 15.26 -11.70
CA TRP A 1 -8.82 14.35 -12.43
C TRP A 1 -9.34 12.93 -12.25
N ASN A 2 -9.33 12.07 -13.27
CA ASN A 2 -10.01 10.77 -13.19
C ASN A 2 -9.08 9.69 -12.61
N TYR A 3 -8.88 9.70 -11.29
CA TYR A 3 -8.00 8.75 -10.57
C TYR A 3 -8.34 7.29 -10.86
N ALA A 4 -9.62 6.98 -11.09
CA ALA A 4 -10.06 5.66 -11.51
C ALA A 4 -9.43 5.24 -12.86
N LYS A 5 -9.33 6.15 -13.84
CA LYS A 5 -8.63 5.85 -15.11
C LYS A 5 -7.15 5.59 -14.90
N LEU A 6 -6.49 6.37 -14.04
CA LEU A 6 -5.07 6.19 -13.70
C LEU A 6 -4.83 4.81 -13.08
N ILE A 7 -5.54 4.50 -11.99
CA ILE A 7 -5.42 3.22 -11.26
C ILE A 7 -5.72 2.04 -12.19
N SER A 8 -6.77 2.16 -12.99
CA SER A 8 -7.14 1.13 -13.96
C SER A 8 -6.09 0.94 -15.04
N GLY A 9 -5.42 2.02 -15.48
CA GLY A 9 -4.30 1.97 -16.41
C GLY A 9 -3.09 1.22 -15.84
N VAL A 10 -2.62 1.61 -14.65
CA VAL A 10 -1.43 0.98 -14.04
C VAL A 10 -1.65 -0.51 -13.75
N LEU A 11 -2.86 -0.90 -13.33
CA LEU A 11 -3.22 -2.30 -13.11
C LEU A 11 -3.23 -3.09 -14.43
N ARG A 12 -3.84 -2.55 -15.49
CA ARG A 12 -3.85 -3.21 -16.82
C ARG A 12 -2.46 -3.38 -17.41
N HIS A 13 -1.56 -2.46 -17.15
CA HIS A 13 -0.18 -2.52 -17.62
C HIS A 13 0.75 -3.32 -16.68
N GLY A 14 0.20 -4.00 -15.67
CA GLY A 14 0.97 -4.94 -14.85
C GLY A 14 1.95 -4.28 -13.89
N MET A 15 1.71 -3.04 -13.46
CA MET A 15 2.50 -2.44 -12.40
C MET A 15 2.43 -3.31 -11.13
N PRO A 16 3.55 -3.64 -10.48
CA PRO A 16 3.53 -4.44 -9.27
C PRO A 16 2.67 -3.81 -8.18
N LEU A 17 1.81 -4.61 -7.56
CA LEU A 17 0.81 -4.14 -6.59
C LEU A 17 1.38 -3.33 -5.42
N PRO A 18 2.55 -3.64 -4.84
CA PRO A 18 3.15 -2.79 -3.80
C PRO A 18 3.36 -1.34 -4.27
N TYR A 19 3.78 -1.13 -5.51
CA TYR A 19 3.95 0.22 -6.08
C TYR A 19 2.60 0.89 -6.38
N VAL A 20 1.60 0.13 -6.82
CA VAL A 20 0.24 0.67 -7.01
C VAL A 20 -0.34 1.14 -5.67
N VAL A 21 -0.17 0.36 -4.60
CA VAL A 21 -0.60 0.73 -3.24
C VAL A 21 0.08 2.02 -2.79
N ASP A 22 1.39 2.12 -2.96
CA ASP A 22 2.17 3.32 -2.60
C ASP A 22 1.72 4.55 -3.41
N MET A 23 1.55 4.41 -4.72
CA MET A 23 1.02 5.47 -5.59
C MET A 23 -0.35 5.96 -5.13
N VAL A 24 -1.28 5.04 -4.86
CA VAL A 24 -2.64 5.40 -4.40
C VAL A 24 -2.56 6.08 -3.05
N ASN A 25 -1.75 5.58 -2.11
CA ASN A 25 -1.64 6.14 -0.76
C ASN A 25 -1.11 7.59 -0.78
N ASN A 26 -0.19 7.91 -1.70
CA ASN A 26 0.40 9.23 -1.87
C ASN A 26 -0.46 10.21 -2.70
N LEU A 27 -1.68 9.86 -3.09
CA LEU A 27 -2.60 10.82 -3.69
C LEU A 27 -3.01 11.89 -2.65
N HIS A 28 -2.67 13.14 -2.94
CA HIS A 28 -3.11 14.32 -2.19
C HIS A 28 -4.50 14.75 -2.68
N LEU A 29 -5.54 14.41 -1.91
CA LEU A 29 -6.94 14.68 -2.23
C LEU A 29 -7.48 15.69 -1.22
N ASN A 30 -8.05 16.80 -1.71
CA ASN A 30 -8.50 17.92 -0.86
C ASN A 30 -9.84 17.66 -0.14
N ASP A 31 -10.54 16.57 -0.49
CA ASP A 31 -11.86 16.22 0.01
C ASP A 31 -11.77 14.99 0.93
N GLU A 32 -12.39 15.06 2.12
CA GLU A 32 -12.40 13.96 3.10
C GLU A 32 -13.03 12.68 2.55
N SER A 33 -14.11 12.80 1.75
CA SER A 33 -14.77 11.66 1.11
C SER A 33 -13.87 10.98 0.09
N LEU A 34 -12.98 11.74 -0.56
CA LEU A 34 -11.97 11.17 -1.46
C LEU A 34 -10.85 10.47 -0.68
N ASN A 35 -10.50 10.94 0.52
CA ASN A 35 -9.53 10.27 1.38
C ASN A 35 -10.06 8.92 1.90
N THR A 36 -11.35 8.83 2.27
CA THR A 36 -11.95 7.54 2.67
C THR A 36 -12.01 6.55 1.50
N TRP A 37 -12.37 7.03 0.30
CA TRP A 37 -12.30 6.23 -0.92
C TRP A 37 -10.89 5.70 -1.19
N LYS A 38 -9.87 6.57 -1.13
CA LYS A 38 -8.46 6.22 -1.32
C LYS A 38 -8.02 5.11 -0.36
N ASN A 39 -8.36 5.24 0.92
CA ASN A 39 -8.06 4.24 1.94
C ASN A 39 -8.74 2.90 1.65
N GLY A 40 -10.00 2.93 1.18
CA GLY A 40 -10.72 1.73 0.74
C GLY A 40 -10.03 1.01 -0.42
N VAL A 41 -9.56 1.75 -1.42
CA VAL A 41 -8.80 1.19 -2.55
C VAL A 41 -7.48 0.56 -2.09
N VAL A 42 -6.71 1.26 -1.25
CA VAL A 42 -5.46 0.74 -0.68
C VAL A 42 -5.69 -0.59 0.04
N ARG A 43 -6.71 -0.65 0.91
CA ARG A 43 -7.05 -1.85 1.66
C ARG A 43 -7.45 -3.02 0.77
N ALA A 44 -8.20 -2.76 -0.31
CA ALA A 44 -8.58 -3.78 -1.26
C ALA A 44 -7.35 -4.35 -2.00
N LEU A 45 -6.44 -3.49 -2.45
CA LEU A 45 -5.26 -3.90 -3.21
C LEU A 45 -4.25 -4.70 -2.38
N LYS A 46 -4.04 -4.34 -1.10
CA LYS A 46 -3.11 -5.07 -0.21
C LYS A 46 -3.45 -6.56 -0.08
N LYS A 47 -4.73 -6.94 -0.18
CA LYS A 47 -5.17 -8.35 -0.10
C LYS A 47 -4.71 -9.21 -1.28
N TYR A 48 -4.31 -8.59 -2.38
CA TYR A 48 -3.82 -9.28 -3.58
C TYR A 48 -2.29 -9.30 -3.66
N ILE A 49 -1.59 -8.70 -2.69
CA ILE A 49 -0.15 -8.80 -2.57
C ILE A 49 0.17 -10.15 -1.91
N PRO A 50 1.01 -11.01 -2.52
CA PRO A 50 1.42 -12.26 -1.89
C PRO A 50 2.14 -12.03 -0.56
N ASP A 51 1.87 -12.89 0.41
CA ASP A 51 2.57 -12.85 1.69
C ASP A 51 4.07 -13.04 1.51
N GLY A 52 4.87 -12.36 2.33
CA GLY A 52 6.33 -12.33 2.21
C GLY A 52 6.87 -11.29 1.21
N THR A 53 6.00 -10.56 0.50
CA THR A 53 6.43 -9.48 -0.39
C THR A 53 6.96 -8.29 0.41
N ALA A 54 8.13 -7.77 0.07
CA ALA A 54 8.64 -6.53 0.66
C ALA A 54 7.94 -5.29 0.04
N PRO A 55 7.58 -4.27 0.83
CA PRO A 55 7.06 -3.01 0.31
C PRO A 55 8.12 -2.21 -0.44
N SER A 56 7.66 -1.22 -1.23
CA SER A 56 8.54 -0.25 -1.90
C SER A 56 9.43 0.49 -0.89
N GLN A 57 8.85 0.88 0.26
CA GLN A 57 9.56 1.46 1.39
C GLN A 57 9.68 0.43 2.51
N ASN A 58 10.85 -0.20 2.59
CA ASN A 58 11.08 -1.31 3.52
C ASN A 58 11.59 -0.88 4.91
N ILE A 59 11.74 0.42 5.17
CA ILE A 59 12.23 0.91 6.46
C ILE A 59 11.09 0.92 7.47
N CYS A 60 11.25 0.16 8.55
CA CYS A 60 10.32 0.16 9.67
C CYS A 60 10.34 1.52 10.38
N PRO A 61 9.17 2.17 10.59
CA PRO A 61 9.12 3.47 11.28
C PRO A 61 9.41 3.37 12.78
N GLU A 62 9.36 2.17 13.37
CA GLU A 62 9.55 1.95 14.80
C GLU A 62 11.01 1.65 15.17
N CYS A 63 11.67 0.75 14.44
CA CYS A 63 13.06 0.34 14.73
C CYS A 63 14.09 0.80 13.69
N GLY A 64 13.66 1.36 12.55
CA GLY A 64 14.55 1.80 11.47
C GLY A 64 15.12 0.68 10.60
N GLU A 65 14.81 -0.59 10.88
CA GLU A 65 15.34 -1.72 10.10
C GLU A 65 14.54 -1.99 8.82
N GLY A 66 15.25 -2.53 7.81
CA GLY A 66 14.73 -2.92 6.50
C GLY A 66 13.97 -4.25 6.51
N ALA A 67 13.00 -4.43 7.41
CA ALA A 67 12.42 -5.74 7.72
C ALA A 67 10.87 -5.78 7.61
N LEU A 68 10.27 -4.86 6.87
CA LEU A 68 8.83 -4.85 6.62
C LEU A 68 8.46 -5.86 5.53
N ILE A 69 7.42 -6.64 5.77
CA ILE A 69 6.85 -7.55 4.77
C ILE A 69 5.32 -7.49 4.80
N TYR A 70 4.69 -7.76 3.66
CA TYR A 70 3.25 -7.96 3.59
C TYR A 70 2.88 -9.34 4.12
N GLU A 71 1.93 -9.39 5.06
CA GLU A 71 1.32 -10.61 5.58
C GLU A 71 -0.15 -10.34 5.90
N GLU A 72 -1.06 -11.19 5.42
CA GLU A 72 -2.50 -11.10 5.66
C GLU A 72 -3.11 -9.72 5.27
N GLY A 73 -2.51 -9.05 4.28
CA GLY A 73 -2.92 -7.72 3.83
C GLY A 73 -2.47 -6.57 4.74
N CYS A 74 -1.62 -6.83 5.74
CA CYS A 74 -0.97 -5.83 6.59
C CYS A 74 0.54 -5.78 6.34
N LEU A 75 1.20 -4.73 6.83
CA LEU A 75 2.66 -4.66 6.87
C LEU A 75 3.17 -5.06 8.26
N ASN A 76 4.02 -6.07 8.33
CA ASN A 76 4.62 -6.60 9.54
C ASN A 76 6.14 -6.45 9.50
N CYS A 77 6.74 -5.91 10.56
CA CYS A 77 8.19 -5.86 10.72
C CYS A 77 8.70 -7.13 11.39
N LYS A 78 9.57 -7.88 10.72
CA LYS A 78 10.18 -9.10 11.27
C LYS A 78 11.25 -8.87 12.33
N SER A 79 11.76 -7.64 12.46
CA SER A 79 12.78 -7.32 13.46
C SER A 79 12.21 -6.93 14.82
N CYS A 80 11.14 -6.11 14.86
CA CYS A 80 10.59 -5.58 16.12
C CYS A 80 9.11 -5.93 16.37
N GLY A 81 8.43 -6.58 15.42
CA GLY A 81 7.01 -6.92 15.55
C GLY A 81 6.04 -5.77 15.26
N HIS A 82 6.52 -4.63 14.75
CA HIS A 82 5.65 -3.54 14.30
C HIS A 82 4.62 -4.03 13.29
N THR A 83 3.35 -3.62 13.43
CA THR A 83 2.31 -3.93 12.45
C THR A 83 1.57 -2.67 12.03
N LYS A 84 1.28 -2.55 10.72
CA LYS A 84 0.48 -1.46 10.15
C LYS A 84 -0.65 -2.02 9.31
N CYS A 85 -1.82 -2.10 9.94
CA CYS A 85 -3.09 -2.47 9.33
C CYS A 85 -3.98 -1.22 9.18
N GLY A 86 -4.55 -1.00 7.99
CA GLY A 86 -5.36 0.19 7.67
C GLY A 86 -5.60 0.38 6.18
#